data_AF-A0A924BFX7-F1
#
_entry.id   AF-A0A924BFX7-F1
#
_cell.length_a   1.000
_cell.length_b   1.000
_cell.length_c   1.000
_cell.angle_alpha   90.00
_cell.angle_beta   90.00
_cell.angle_gamma   90.00
#
_symmetry.space_group_name_H-M   'P 1'
#
loop_
_entity.id
_entity.type
_entity.pdbx_description
1 polymer ?
#
loop_
_entity_poly.entity_id
_entity_poly.type
_entity_poly.pdbx_seq_one_letter_code
_entity_poly.pdbx_strand_id
1 'polypeptide(L)'
;MPAGSAALLEGLSRDLIAMPGGPGDHDALLRLIGPARFALLGEASHGTREFYRERAAITRRLIVEKGSTAVAVEADWPDAWRVNRYVRGLSDDADATAALSGFERFPSWMWRNTEIRDFVEWLRGHNDGRPAAQQVGFYGIDLY
;
A
#
# COMPACT_ATOMS: atom_id res chain seq x y z
N MET A 1 1.06 19.96 33.32
CA MET A 1 1.60 18.77 32.61
C MET A 1 2.60 18.09 33.53
N PRO A 2 2.50 16.77 33.81
CA PRO A 2 3.49 16.10 34.63
C PRO A 2 4.86 16.17 33.95
N ALA A 3 5.93 16.41 34.70
CA ALA A 3 7.28 16.68 34.20
C ALA A 3 7.83 15.58 33.26
N GLY A 4 7.37 14.33 33.39
CA GLY A 4 7.74 13.23 32.50
C GLY A 4 7.21 13.35 31.07
N SER A 5 6.10 14.07 30.85
CA SER A 5 5.54 14.27 29.51
C SER A 5 6.34 15.29 28.69
N ALA A 6 6.91 16.31 29.34
CA ALA A 6 7.71 17.34 28.67
C ALA A 6 9.05 16.77 28.17
N ALA A 7 9.75 16.00 29.02
CA ALA A 7 11.01 15.36 28.63
C ALA A 7 10.83 14.32 27.50
N LEU A 8 9.71 13.59 27.49
CA LEU A 8 9.38 12.66 26.41
C LEU A 8 9.15 13.40 25.09
N LEU A 9 8.34 14.46 25.11
CA LEU A 9 8.05 15.25 23.90
C LEU A 9 9.32 15.91 23.36
N GLU A 10 10.14 16.50 24.22
CA GLU A 10 11.43 17.09 23.85
C GLU A 10 12.41 16.03 23.29
N GLY A 11 12.37 14.82 23.85
CA GLY A 11 13.07 13.66 23.32
C GLY A 11 12.64 13.35 21.88
N LEU A 12 11.34 13.16 21.65
CA LEU A 12 10.79 12.85 20.33
C LEU A 12 11.08 13.94 19.31
N SER A 13 10.89 15.21 19.67
CA SER A 13 11.07 16.35 18.75
C SER A 13 12.46 16.44 18.11
N ARG A 14 13.49 15.83 18.70
CA ARG A 14 14.84 15.78 18.12
C ARG A 14 14.96 14.83 16.94
N ASP A 15 14.15 13.77 16.91
CA ASP A 15 14.23 12.69 15.92
C ASP A 15 13.01 12.64 14.99
N LEU A 16 11.97 13.45 15.26
CA LEU A 16 10.79 13.55 14.41
C LEU A 16 11.16 14.16 13.05
N ILE A 17 10.77 13.47 11.98
CA ILE A 17 10.88 13.96 10.61
C ILE A 17 9.52 14.50 10.20
N ALA A 18 9.47 15.79 9.86
CA ALA A 18 8.26 16.43 9.38
C ALA A 18 7.89 15.92 7.98
N MET A 19 6.59 15.72 7.75
CA MET A 19 6.01 15.35 6.45
C MET A 19 5.02 16.45 6.02
N PRO A 20 5.49 17.53 5.38
CA PRO A 20 4.65 18.67 5.00
C PRO A 20 3.71 18.40 3.80
N GLY A 21 3.70 17.20 3.23
CA GLY A 21 2.90 16.80 2.08
C GLY A 21 3.67 16.84 0.74
N GLY A 22 5.00 16.73 0.77
CA GLY A 22 5.87 16.82 -0.40
C GLY A 22 6.28 15.45 -0.98
N PRO A 23 6.85 15.42 -2.21
CA PRO A 23 7.29 14.17 -2.85
C PRO A 23 8.43 13.46 -2.10
N GLY A 24 9.20 14.19 -1.28
CA GLY A 24 10.33 13.67 -0.51
C GLY A 24 9.99 13.18 0.90
N ASP A 25 8.72 13.26 1.31
CA ASP A 25 8.32 12.99 2.71
C ASP A 25 8.69 11.58 3.18
N HIS A 26 8.70 10.60 2.28
CA HIS A 26 9.09 9.23 2.60
C HIS A 26 10.58 8.93 2.39
N ASP A 27 11.42 9.89 2.00
CA ASP A 27 12.83 9.65 1.67
C ASP A 27 13.60 9.08 2.85
N ALA A 28 13.40 9.68 4.03
CA ALA A 28 14.04 9.22 5.25
C ALA A 28 13.57 7.81 5.64
N LEU A 29 12.28 7.52 5.46
CA LEU A 29 11.72 6.19 5.68
C LEU A 29 12.33 5.15 4.72
N LEU A 30 12.44 5.45 3.43
CA LEU A 30 13.03 4.51 2.46
C LEU A 30 14.53 4.29 2.66
N ARG A 31 15.24 5.30 3.16
CA ARG A 31 16.63 5.13 3.61
C ARG A 31 16.69 4.19 4.81
N LEU A 32 15.80 4.36 5.80
CA LEU A 32 15.73 3.52 6.99
C LEU A 32 15.37 2.06 6.67
N ILE A 33 14.42 1.83 5.75
CA ILE A 33 14.06 0.48 5.28
C ILE A 33 15.26 -0.22 4.62
N GLY A 34 16.16 0.54 3.99
CA GLY A 34 17.42 0.00 3.48
C GLY A 34 17.22 -1.09 2.42
N PRO A 35 17.94 -2.23 2.51
CA PRO A 35 17.84 -3.37 1.60
C PRO A 35 16.89 -4.48 2.11
N ALA A 36 15.97 -4.15 3.03
CA ALA A 36 15.04 -5.14 3.58
C ALA A 36 14.24 -5.85 2.48
N ARG A 37 14.14 -7.18 2.56
CA ARG A 37 13.37 -7.99 1.61
C ARG A 37 11.87 -7.88 1.83
N PHE A 38 11.45 -7.57 3.04
CA PHE A 38 10.06 -7.42 3.43
C PHE A 38 9.89 -6.10 4.17
N ALA A 39 8.87 -5.33 3.79
CA ALA A 39 8.43 -4.14 4.51
C ALA A 39 6.97 -4.34 4.90
N LEU A 40 6.68 -4.31 6.21
CA LEU A 40 5.35 -4.51 6.76
C LEU A 40 4.75 -3.15 7.11
N LEU A 41 3.64 -2.79 6.47
CA LEU A 41 2.99 -1.48 6.62
C LEU A 41 1.67 -1.65 7.39
N GLY A 42 1.69 -1.33 8.67
CA GLY A 42 0.48 -1.32 9.51
C GLY A 42 -0.33 -0.03 9.37
N GLU A 43 -1.54 -0.04 9.92
CA GLU A 43 -2.37 1.15 10.13
C GLU A 43 -2.93 1.17 11.56
N ALA A 44 -3.21 2.36 12.09
CA ALA A 44 -3.76 2.47 13.45
C ALA A 44 -5.27 2.18 13.51
N SER A 45 -5.97 2.32 12.39
CA SER A 45 -7.40 2.01 12.25
C SER A 45 -7.75 1.78 10.79
N HIS A 46 -8.63 0.81 10.52
CA HIS A 46 -9.19 0.69 9.18
C HIS A 46 -10.18 1.83 8.90
N GLY A 47 -10.23 2.27 7.64
CA GLY A 47 -11.19 3.28 7.17
C GLY A 47 -10.68 4.72 7.21
N THR A 48 -9.48 4.96 7.75
CA THR A 48 -8.84 6.29 7.72
C THR A 48 -8.18 6.53 6.37
N ARG A 49 -8.72 7.50 5.63
CA ARG A 49 -8.26 7.85 4.28
C ARG A 49 -6.75 8.08 4.19
N GLU A 50 -6.20 8.80 5.16
CA GLU A 50 -4.79 9.14 5.23
C GLU A 50 -3.91 7.90 5.30
N PHE A 51 -4.30 6.87 6.06
CA PHE A 51 -3.55 5.62 6.12
C PHE A 51 -3.54 4.86 4.79
N TYR A 52 -4.66 4.83 4.05
CA TYR A 52 -4.66 4.25 2.70
C TYR A 52 -3.76 5.05 1.75
N ARG A 53 -3.87 6.38 1.77
CA ARG A 53 -3.05 7.26 0.93
C ARG A 53 -1.56 7.08 1.19
N GLU A 54 -1.14 7.08 2.45
CA GLU A 54 0.27 6.94 2.83
C GLU A 54 0.81 5.55 2.48
N ARG A 55 0.05 4.47 2.77
CA ARG A 55 0.46 3.11 2.39
C ARG A 55 0.58 2.95 0.88
N ALA A 56 -0.34 3.51 0.11
CA ALA A 56 -0.26 3.50 -1.35
C ALA A 56 0.97 4.29 -1.85
N ALA A 57 1.25 5.46 -1.28
CA ALA A 57 2.44 6.25 -1.62
C ALA A 57 3.75 5.50 -1.31
N ILE A 58 3.88 4.96 -0.09
CA ILE A 58 5.06 4.20 0.33
C ILE A 58 5.23 2.95 -0.54
N THR A 59 4.15 2.20 -0.79
CA THR A 59 4.19 0.97 -1.60
C THR A 59 4.63 1.26 -3.04
N ARG A 60 4.14 2.33 -3.67
CA ARG A 60 4.59 2.74 -5.01
C ARG A 60 6.09 2.98 -5.05
N ARG A 61 6.64 3.65 -4.04
CA ARG A 61 8.08 3.90 -3.97
C ARG A 61 8.88 2.64 -3.67
N LEU A 62 8.39 1.74 -2.82
CA LEU A 62 9.02 0.43 -2.60
C LEU A 62 9.09 -0.38 -3.90
N ILE A 63 8.04 -0.34 -4.71
CA ILE A 63 8.04 -0.98 -6.03
C ILE A 63 9.07 -0.32 -6.97
N VAL A 64 9.01 1.00 -7.13
CA VAL A 64 9.82 1.73 -8.13
C VAL A 64 11.29 1.83 -7.73
N GLU A 65 11.58 2.13 -6.47
CA GLU A 65 12.94 2.46 -5.99
C GLU A 65 13.65 1.28 -5.33
N LYS A 66 12.89 0.31 -4.78
CA LYS A 66 13.44 -0.85 -4.07
C LYS A 66 13.19 -2.18 -4.78
N GLY A 67 12.43 -2.18 -5.87
CA GLY A 67 12.20 -3.38 -6.69
C GLY A 67 11.29 -4.41 -6.03
N SER A 68 10.40 -4.00 -5.11
CA SER A 68 9.39 -4.91 -4.56
C SER A 68 8.49 -5.44 -5.67
N THR A 69 8.33 -6.76 -5.74
CA THR A 69 7.56 -7.45 -6.80
C THR A 69 6.25 -8.07 -6.31
N ALA A 70 5.90 -7.89 -5.04
CA ALA A 70 4.65 -8.41 -4.49
C ALA A 70 4.07 -7.44 -3.46
N VAL A 71 2.76 -7.26 -3.51
CA VAL A 71 1.96 -6.56 -2.51
C VAL A 71 1.05 -7.60 -1.85
N ALA A 72 1.27 -7.84 -0.57
CA ALA A 72 0.51 -8.78 0.24
C ALA A 72 -0.40 -7.99 1.19
N VAL A 73 -1.72 -8.22 1.12
CA VAL A 73 -2.73 -7.49 1.88
C VAL A 73 -3.53 -8.43 2.79
N GLU A 74 -3.96 -7.90 3.94
CA GLU A 74 -4.85 -8.58 4.90
C GLU A 74 -6.29 -8.66 4.33
N ALA A 75 -6.44 -9.46 3.28
CA ALA A 75 -7.70 -9.63 2.58
C ALA A 75 -7.83 -11.06 2.04
N ASP A 76 -9.06 -11.45 1.73
CA ASP A 76 -9.39 -12.79 1.24
C ASP A 76 -8.64 -13.12 -0.06
N TRP A 77 -8.05 -14.32 -0.11
CA TRP A 77 -7.28 -14.79 -1.26
C TRP A 77 -8.06 -14.74 -2.60
N PRO A 78 -9.32 -15.22 -2.70
CA PRO A 78 -10.04 -15.21 -3.98
C PRO A 78 -10.26 -13.81 -4.55
N ASP A 79 -10.61 -12.85 -3.69
CA ASP A 79 -10.89 -11.46 -4.10
C ASP A 79 -9.60 -10.75 -4.53
N ALA A 80 -8.54 -10.90 -3.73
CA ALA A 80 -7.22 -10.39 -4.08
C ALA A 80 -6.66 -11.06 -5.34
N TRP A 81 -6.98 -12.33 -5.59
CA TRP A 81 -6.58 -13.03 -6.81
C TRP A 81 -7.24 -12.47 -8.06
N ARG A 82 -8.52 -12.05 -7.99
CA ARG A 82 -9.17 -11.34 -9.10
C ARG A 82 -8.44 -10.02 -9.42
N VAL A 83 -8.09 -9.25 -8.39
CA VAL A 83 -7.27 -8.03 -8.53
C VAL A 83 -5.91 -8.36 -9.13
N ASN A 84 -5.25 -9.43 -8.68
CA ASN A 84 -3.97 -9.88 -9.22
C ASN A 84 -4.04 -10.15 -10.72
N ARG A 85 -5.09 -10.85 -11.17
CA ARG A 85 -5.32 -11.11 -12.58
C ARG A 85 -5.48 -9.81 -13.35
N TYR A 86 -6.27 -8.87 -12.81
CA TYR A 86 -6.45 -7.56 -13.42
C TYR A 86 -5.10 -6.83 -13.57
N VAL A 87 -4.35 -6.62 -12.48
CA VAL A 87 -3.09 -5.84 -12.53
C VAL A 87 -2.02 -6.48 -13.42
N ARG A 88 -2.09 -7.78 -13.69
CA ARG A 88 -1.18 -8.49 -14.60
C ARG A 88 -1.66 -8.58 -16.05
N GLY A 89 -2.84 -8.03 -16.37
CA GLY A 89 -3.41 -8.08 -17.72
C GLY A 89 -3.99 -9.45 -18.09
N LEU A 90 -4.44 -10.21 -17.09
CA LEU A 90 -5.00 -11.56 -17.21
C LEU A 90 -6.51 -11.60 -16.84
N SER A 91 -7.14 -10.44 -16.67
CA SER A 91 -8.58 -10.31 -16.41
C SER A 91 -9.28 -9.63 -17.59
N ASP A 92 -10.56 -9.93 -17.76
CA ASP A 92 -11.48 -9.21 -18.65
C ASP A 92 -12.16 -8.01 -17.95
N ASP A 93 -11.84 -7.77 -16.68
CA ASP A 93 -12.31 -6.60 -15.93
C ASP A 93 -11.85 -5.30 -16.62
N ALA A 94 -12.81 -4.40 -16.87
CA ALA A 94 -12.56 -3.17 -17.61
C ALA A 94 -11.68 -2.16 -16.85
N ASP A 95 -11.78 -2.11 -15.53
CA ASP A 95 -11.07 -1.17 -14.66
C ASP A 95 -10.84 -1.75 -13.25
N ALA A 96 -10.08 -1.01 -12.43
CA ALA A 96 -9.83 -1.38 -11.04
C ALA A 96 -11.12 -1.51 -10.20
N THR A 97 -12.18 -0.77 -10.51
CA THR A 97 -13.46 -0.83 -9.76
C THR A 97 -14.14 -2.18 -9.99
N ALA A 98 -14.16 -2.66 -11.23
CA ALA A 98 -14.67 -3.99 -11.58
C ALA A 98 -13.83 -5.09 -10.94
N ALA A 99 -12.50 -4.98 -10.99
CA ALA A 99 -11.60 -5.96 -10.38
C ALA A 99 -11.78 -6.06 -8.86
N LEU A 100 -12.02 -4.93 -8.19
CA LEU A 100 -12.29 -4.85 -6.75
C LEU A 100 -13.73 -5.25 -6.36
N SER A 101 -14.61 -5.55 -7.33
CA SER A 101 -16.02 -5.81 -7.03
C SER A 101 -16.24 -7.07 -6.20
N GLY A 102 -15.29 -8.01 -6.18
CA GLY A 102 -15.36 -9.24 -5.39
C GLY A 102 -15.29 -9.03 -3.88
N PHE A 103 -14.71 -7.91 -3.42
CA PHE A 103 -14.66 -7.55 -2.00
C PHE A 103 -16.05 -7.14 -1.49
N GLU A 104 -16.89 -8.14 -1.21
CA GLU A 104 -18.26 -7.97 -0.74
C GLU A 104 -18.43 -8.31 0.76
N ARG A 105 -17.53 -9.14 1.30
CA ARG A 105 -17.60 -9.64 2.69
C ARG A 105 -17.32 -8.56 3.72
N PHE A 106 -16.46 -7.61 3.38
CA PHE A 106 -16.13 -6.47 4.24
C PHE A 106 -16.88 -5.22 3.76
N PRO A 107 -17.10 -4.24 4.65
CA PRO A 107 -17.64 -2.96 4.24
C PRO A 107 -16.82 -2.35 3.09
N SER A 108 -17.51 -1.75 2.13
CA SER A 108 -16.88 -1.24 0.91
C SER A 108 -15.74 -0.26 1.17
N TRP A 109 -15.79 0.52 2.26
CA TRP A 109 -14.73 1.45 2.63
C TRP A 109 -13.38 0.77 2.93
N MET A 110 -13.35 -0.53 3.21
CA MET A 110 -12.12 -1.25 3.54
C MET A 110 -11.25 -1.49 2.30
N TRP A 111 -11.83 -2.09 1.25
CA TRP A 111 -11.08 -2.46 0.04
C TRP A 111 -11.57 -1.78 -1.24
N ARG A 112 -12.80 -1.27 -1.26
CA ARG A 112 -13.44 -0.61 -2.41
C ARG A 112 -13.50 0.91 -2.23
N ASN A 113 -12.47 1.49 -1.61
CA ASN A 113 -12.30 2.93 -1.51
C ASN A 113 -11.50 3.50 -2.69
N THR A 114 -11.48 4.83 -2.81
CA THR A 114 -10.82 5.54 -3.91
C THR A 114 -9.31 5.32 -3.93
N GLU A 115 -8.67 5.24 -2.77
CA GLU A 115 -7.22 5.14 -2.61
C GLU A 115 -6.71 3.76 -3.06
N ILE A 116 -7.42 2.69 -2.70
CA ILE A 116 -7.12 1.33 -3.16
C ILE A 116 -7.41 1.19 -4.66
N ARG A 117 -8.54 1.72 -5.15
CA ARG A 117 -8.84 1.73 -6.59
C ARG A 117 -7.73 2.41 -7.39
N ASP A 118 -7.34 3.62 -6.99
CA ASP A 118 -6.32 4.40 -7.68
C ASP A 118 -4.95 3.73 -7.62
N PHE A 119 -4.65 3.04 -6.52
CA PHE A 119 -3.44 2.23 -6.38
C PHE A 119 -3.45 1.01 -7.32
N VAL A 120 -4.56 0.29 -7.41
CA VAL A 120 -4.72 -0.88 -8.29
C VAL A 120 -4.62 -0.48 -9.76
N GLU A 121 -5.23 0.65 -10.14
CA GLU A 121 -5.12 1.21 -11.49
C GLU A 121 -3.67 1.61 -11.82
N TRP A 122 -3.00 2.28 -10.88
CA TRP A 122 -1.57 2.59 -11.03
C TRP A 122 -0.72 1.31 -11.17
N LEU A 123 -1.03 0.26 -10.42
CA LEU A 123 -0.29 -1.00 -10.45
C LEU A 123 -0.47 -1.73 -11.78
N ARG A 124 -1.68 -1.70 -12.35
CA ARG A 124 -1.96 -2.17 -13.72
C ARG A 124 -1.07 -1.45 -14.73
N GLY A 125 -1.06 -0.12 -14.70
CA GLY A 125 -0.22 0.70 -15.59
C GLY A 125 1.28 0.49 -15.37
N HIS A 126 1.72 0.26 -14.12
CA HIS A 126 3.12 -0.07 -13.82
C HIS A 126 3.54 -1.40 -14.47
N ASN A 127 2.65 -2.39 -14.48
CA ASN A 127 2.88 -3.71 -15.05
C ASN A 127 2.74 -3.78 -16.57
N ASP A 128 2.09 -2.79 -17.20
CA ASP A 128 1.88 -2.77 -18.64
C ASP A 128 3.20 -2.74 -19.42
N GLY A 129 3.28 -3.58 -20.46
CA GLY A 129 4.46 -3.74 -21.29
C GLY A 129 5.65 -4.45 -20.61
N ARG A 130 5.57 -4.79 -19.32
CA ARG A 130 6.62 -5.53 -18.62
C ARG A 130 6.52 -7.03 -18.87
N PRO A 131 7.66 -7.76 -18.96
CA PRO A 131 7.65 -9.22 -18.98
C PRO A 131 6.98 -9.78 -17.71
N ALA A 132 6.28 -10.91 -17.83
CA ALA A 132 5.53 -11.53 -16.74
C ALA A 132 6.36 -11.77 -15.46
N ALA A 133 7.68 -12.01 -15.60
CA ALA A 133 8.62 -12.22 -14.49
C ALA A 133 9.00 -10.92 -13.74
N GLN A 134 8.71 -9.75 -14.30
CA GLN A 134 9.01 -8.43 -13.74
C GLN A 134 7.75 -7.68 -13.30
N GLN A 135 6.57 -8.27 -13.54
CA GLN A 135 5.31 -7.71 -13.07
C GLN A 135 5.16 -7.89 -11.56
N VAL A 136 4.61 -6.89 -10.92
CA VAL A 136 4.27 -6.89 -9.49
C VAL A 136 2.94 -7.60 -9.29
N GLY A 137 2.89 -8.57 -8.39
CA GLY A 137 1.66 -9.27 -8.02
C GLY A 137 0.92 -8.62 -6.84
N PHE A 138 -0.37 -8.89 -6.73
CA PHE A 138 -1.24 -8.50 -5.62
C PHE A 138 -1.81 -9.76 -4.97
N TYR A 139 -1.70 -9.92 -3.65
CA TYR A 139 -2.01 -11.17 -2.97
C TYR A 139 -2.74 -10.91 -1.66
N GLY A 140 -3.79 -11.68 -1.40
CA GLY A 140 -4.43 -11.75 -0.10
C GLY A 140 -3.67 -12.75 0.78
N ILE A 141 -3.45 -12.44 2.05
CA ILE A 141 -2.82 -13.37 3.00
C ILE A 141 -3.81 -13.99 3.98
N ASP A 142 -5.08 -13.59 3.90
CA ASP A 142 -6.11 -14.10 4.79
C ASP A 142 -6.72 -15.39 4.24
N LEU A 143 -7.09 -16.29 5.16
CA LEU A 143 -7.63 -17.61 4.87
C LEU A 143 -9.09 -17.67 5.31
N TYR A 144 -10.01 -17.49 4.37
CA TYR A 144 -11.45 -17.63 4.59
C TYR A 144 -12.19 -18.27 3.42
#